data_AF-A0A7J3J6B4-F1
#
_entry.id   AF-A0A7J3J6B4-F1
#
_cell.length_a   1.000
_cell.length_b   1.000
_cell.length_c   1.000
_cell.angle_alpha   90.00
_cell.angle_beta   90.00
_cell.angle_gamma   90.00
#
_symmetry.space_group_name_H-M   'P 1'
#
loop_
_entity.id
_entity.type
_entity.pdbx_description
1 polymer ?
#
loop_
_entity_poly.entity_id
_entity_poly.type
_entity_poly.pdbx_seq_one_letter_code
_entity_poly.pdbx_strand_id
1 'polypeptide(L)' 'TISVDTPQRKYYKEISLPAKVNVKEAKTQYKNGVLEVKLPKIKEERKPKGEPIKIE' A
#
# COMPACT_ATOMS: atom_id res chain seq x y z
N THR A 1 -10.00 1.22 9.42
CA THR A 1 -11.11 1.25 8.44
C THR A 1 -11.59 2.67 8.31
N ILE A 2 -11.80 3.17 7.09
CA ILE A 2 -12.34 4.51 6.85
C ILE A 2 -13.85 4.35 6.67
N SER A 3 -14.65 4.85 7.62
CA SER A 3 -16.11 4.83 7.55
C SER A 3 -16.60 6.24 7.26
N VAL A 4 -17.46 6.40 6.26
CA VAL A 4 -18.01 7.69 5.83
C VAL A 4 -19.53 7.56 5.75
N ASP A 5 -20.24 8.39 6.51
CA ASP A 5 -21.71 8.39 6.57
C ASP A 5 -22.22 9.83 6.47
N THR A 6 -22.14 10.43 5.26
CA THR A 6 -22.70 11.77 5.02
C THR A 6 -23.14 11.99 3.57
N PRO A 7 -24.40 12.41 3.31
CA PRO A 7 -24.88 12.79 1.97
C PRO A 7 -24.37 14.15 1.47
N GLN A 8 -23.70 14.95 2.32
CA GLN A 8 -23.59 16.40 2.14
C GLN A 8 -22.16 16.91 1.90
N ARG A 9 -21.11 16.10 2.06
CA ARG A 9 -19.71 16.53 1.83
C ARG A 9 -18.87 15.48 1.12
N LYS A 10 -18.08 15.92 0.14
CA LYS A 10 -17.06 15.09 -0.51
C LYS A 10 -15.99 14.73 0.52
N TYR A 11 -15.77 13.44 0.74
CA TYR A 11 -14.74 12.95 1.64
C TYR A 11 -13.38 12.90 0.92
N TYR A 12 -12.36 13.51 1.53
CA TYR A 12 -10.97 13.43 1.09
C TYR A 12 -10.09 13.14 2.30
N LYS A 13 -9.14 12.22 2.14
CA LYS A 13 -8.14 11.91 3.16
C LYS A 13 -6.79 11.67 2.52
N GLU A 14 -5.77 12.32 3.07
CA GLU A 14 -4.37 12.08 2.74
C GLU A 14 -3.75 11.15 3.79
N ILE A 15 -2.93 10.20 3.35
CA ILE A 15 -2.31 9.19 4.21
C ILE A 15 -0.85 9.02 3.79
N SER A 16 0.07 9.14 4.74
CA SER A 16 1.48 8.82 4.53
C SER A 16 1.66 7.32 4.36
N LEU A 17 2.30 6.90 3.26
CA LEU A 17 2.60 5.49 3.03
C LEU A 17 3.92 5.10 3.72
N PRO A 18 4.02 3.90 4.31
CA PRO A 18 5.23 3.45 5.02
C PRO A 18 6.37 3.03 4.08
N ALA A 19 6.14 3.02 2.76
CA ALA A 19 7.12 2.60 1.76
C ALA A 19 6.84 3.27 0.41
N LYS A 20 7.86 3.30 -0.46
CA LYS A 20 7.70 3.69 -1.86
C LYS A 20 6.87 2.63 -2.61
N VAL A 21 5.89 3.08 -3.38
CA VAL A 21 4.97 2.22 -4.13
C VAL A 21 5.02 2.51 -5.63
N ASN A 22 4.72 1.50 -6.44
CA ASN A 22 4.54 1.67 -7.87
C ASN A 22 3.09 2.06 -8.16
N VAL A 23 2.86 3.37 -8.33
CA VAL A 23 1.51 3.94 -8.55
C VAL A 23 0.89 3.44 -9.86
N LYS A 24 1.69 3.13 -10.88
CA LYS A 24 1.20 2.68 -12.20
C LYS A 24 0.52 1.31 -12.15
N GLU A 25 0.87 0.49 -11.16
CA GLU A 25 0.33 -0.86 -10.97
C GLU A 25 -0.73 -0.92 -9.86
N ALA A 26 -1.17 0.24 -9.35
CA ALA A 26 -2.20 0.32 -8.34
C ALA A 26 -3.52 -0.31 -8.83
N LYS A 27 -4.19 -1.04 -7.93
CA LYS A 27 -5.53 -1.62 -8.19
C LYS A 27 -6.49 -1.15 -7.12
N THR A 28 -7.73 -0.89 -7.51
CA THR A 28 -8.79 -0.47 -6.61
C THR A 28 -10.04 -1.32 -6.79
N GLN A 29 -10.78 -1.53 -5.70
CA GLN A 29 -12.07 -2.20 -5.72
C GLN A 29 -13.00 -1.52 -4.72
N TYR A 30 -14.25 -1.29 -5.11
CA TYR A 30 -15.29 -0.79 -4.22
C TYR A 30 -16.41 -1.82 -4.14
N LYS A 31 -16.68 -2.33 -2.93
CA LYS A 31 -17.72 -3.34 -2.70
C LYS A 31 -18.39 -3.08 -1.36
N ASN A 32 -19.72 -3.00 -1.37
CA ASN A 32 -20.55 -2.86 -0.16
C ASN A 32 -20.11 -1.71 0.77
N GLY A 33 -19.82 -0.53 0.22
CA GLY A 33 -19.44 0.63 1.03
C GLY A 33 -17.95 0.72 1.40
N VAL A 34 -17.12 -0.25 1.01
CA VAL A 34 -15.69 -0.29 1.35
C VAL A 34 -14.82 -0.10 0.11
N LEU A 35 -13.91 0.87 0.16
CA LEU A 35 -12.86 1.08 -0.83
C LEU A 35 -11.60 0.31 -0.41
N GLU A 36 -11.21 -0.68 -1.21
CA GLU A 36 -9.94 -1.39 -1.11
C GLU A 36 -8.95 -0.85 -2.16
N VAL A 37 -7.75 -0.48 -1.72
CA VAL A 37 -6.67 0.02 -2.58
C VAL A 37 -5.43 -0.85 -2.37
N LYS A 38 -4.97 -1.52 -3.44
CA LYS A 38 -3.76 -2.34 -3.46
C LYS A 38 -2.65 -1.56 -4.17
N LEU A 39 -1.62 -1.21 -3.42
CA LEU A 39 -0.44 -0.49 -3.90
C LEU A 39 0.78 -1.42 -3.82
N PRO A 40 1.28 -1.94 -4.97
CA PRO A 40 2.51 -2.71 -4.98
C PRO A 40 3.70 -1.86 -4.51
N LYS A 41 4.53 -2.40 -3.61
CA LYS A 41 5.79 -1.74 -3.25
C LYS A 41 6.73 -1.74 -4.45
N ILE A 42 7.55 -0.69 -4.57
CA ILE A 42 8.68 -0.74 -5.51
C ILE A 42 9.60 -1.86 -5.04
N LYS A 43 9.98 -2.76 -5.95
CA LYS A 43 10.98 -3.78 -5.65
C LYS A 43 12.30 -3.06 -5.39
N GLU A 44 12.79 -3.10 -4.16
CA GLU A 44 14.18 -2.74 -3.87
C GLU A 44 15.07 -3.66 -4.72
N GLU A 45 16.12 -3.09 -5.33
CA GLU A 45 17.14 -3.87 -6.02
C GLU A 45 17.58 -5.01 -5.10
N ARG A 46 17.62 -6.22 -5.67
CA ARG A 46 17.80 -7.48 -4.95
C ARG A 46 18.79 -7.28 -3.81
N LYS A 47 18.31 -7.32 -2.55
CA LYS A 47 19.20 -7.42 -1.40
C LYS A 47 20.24 -8.49 -1.73
N PRO A 48 21.55 -8.20 -1.62
CA PRO A 48 22.55 -9.20 -1.92
C PRO A 48 22.19 -10.47 -1.15
N LYS A 49 22.20 -11.62 -1.84
CA LYS A 49 21.98 -12.90 -1.16
C LYS A 49 23.06 -12.97 -0.08
N GLY A 50 22.65 -12.93 1.20
CA GLY A 50 23.59 -13.03 2.29
C GLY A 50 24.37 -14.34 2.18
N GLU A 51 25.64 -14.31 2.54
CA GLU A 51 26.47 -15.52 2.63
C GLU A 51 26.42 -16.06 4.07
N PRO A 52 26.31 -17.38 4.27
CA PRO A 52 26.35 -17.97 5.60
C PRO A 52 27.76 -17.85 6.19
N ILE A 53 27.89 -17.21 7.35
CA ILE A 53 29.14 -17.16 8.13
C ILE A 53 29.19 -18.40 9.02
N LYS A 54 30.23 -19.24 8.85
CA LYS A 54 30.49 -20.35 9.77
C LYS A 54 31.09 -19.80 11.06
N ILE A 55 30.57 -20.26 12.20
CA ILE A 55 31.13 -20.02 13.52
C ILE A 55 31.92 -21.29 13.89
N GLU A 56 33.19 -21.14 14.28
CA GLU A 56 34.03 -22.18 14.89
C GLU A 56 33.99 -22.10 16.40
#